data_AF-A0A936T5B6-F1
#
_entry.id   AF-A0A936T5B6-F1
#
_cell.length_a   1.000
_cell.length_b   1.000
_cell.length_c   1.000
_cell.angle_alpha   90.00
_cell.angle_beta   90.00
_cell.angle_gamma   90.00
#
_symmetry.space_group_name_H-M   'P 1'
#
loop_
_entity.id
_entity.type
_entity.pdbx_description
1 polymer ?
#
loop_
_entity_poly.entity_id
_entity_poly.type
_entity_poly.pdbx_seq_one_letter_code
_entity_poly.pdbx_strand_id
1 'polypeptide(L)'
;MSDRAATNPEASLLFPAFIYGDRTTCRRRMKAEAKKWAKCYVEGRDFPEPKLIPIPPGSVVFTEESSAHFIADGFSYSSDLSTVWVDDDAKQERRHVQWRVYMLCKLRFDTSEAAGVPFEERFTFRRDYLSFVCRYPWGALSTATERCLFNSIELTLPRIEGVLRFWDALDTLKCIDVFPHPISFTELMVFYLEGHVGMWVDHPTWNIRLDLRTAMERMGAASEDQIWDRLVKRLRDCVDIEKDLQHRDWLKSPGVIEGELIAYQKNRYDTYEDLTSGQLHAQGSFLTALDRKYPGAVH
;
A
#
# COMPACT_ATOMS: atom_id res chain seq x y z
N MET A 1 -10.09 -13.93 -34.88
CA MET A 1 -8.84 -14.71 -34.80
C MET A 1 -7.99 -14.08 -33.71
N SER A 2 -7.59 -14.91 -32.76
CA SER A 2 -7.04 -14.52 -31.46
C SER A 2 -5.57 -14.11 -31.59
N ASP A 3 -5.27 -12.83 -31.37
CA ASP A 3 -3.91 -12.38 -31.04
C ASP A 3 -3.70 -12.63 -29.55
N ARG A 4 -3.30 -13.86 -29.25
CA ARG A 4 -2.75 -14.23 -27.94
C ARG A 4 -1.36 -13.64 -27.90
N ALA A 5 -1.21 -12.46 -27.30
CA ALA A 5 0.11 -11.93 -26.94
C ALA A 5 0.83 -13.02 -26.15
N ALA A 6 1.91 -13.55 -26.72
CA ALA A 6 2.76 -14.52 -26.08
C ALA A 6 3.38 -13.87 -24.84
N THR A 7 2.83 -14.17 -23.67
CA THR A 7 3.48 -13.87 -22.39
C THR A 7 4.77 -14.67 -22.36
N ASN A 8 5.90 -14.00 -22.53
CA ASN A 8 7.22 -14.62 -22.45
C ASN A 8 7.42 -15.16 -21.02
N PRO A 9 7.36 -16.48 -20.78
CA PRO A 9 7.37 -17.06 -19.43
C PRO A 9 8.73 -16.94 -18.73
N GLU A 10 9.75 -16.44 -19.43
CA GLU A 10 11.14 -16.40 -18.98
C GLU A 10 11.65 -15.01 -18.58
N ALA A 11 10.79 -13.98 -18.58
CA ALA A 11 11.18 -12.69 -18.03
C ALA A 11 11.33 -12.84 -16.50
N SER A 12 12.56 -13.15 -16.06
CA SER A 12 12.89 -13.30 -14.64
C SER A 12 12.37 -12.10 -13.86
N LEU A 13 11.59 -12.33 -12.82
CA LEU A 13 11.19 -11.27 -11.91
C LEU A 13 12.46 -10.70 -11.27
N LEU A 14 12.62 -9.37 -11.30
CA LEU A 14 13.85 -8.68 -10.93
C LEU A 14 13.60 -7.70 -9.79
N PHE A 15 14.36 -7.80 -8.69
CA PHE A 15 14.23 -6.94 -7.51
C PHE A 15 15.55 -6.22 -7.20
N PRO A 16 15.55 -5.07 -6.50
CA PRO A 16 16.77 -4.35 -6.19
C PRO A 16 17.69 -5.13 -5.25
N ALA A 17 18.98 -5.22 -5.59
CA ALA A 17 19.95 -6.00 -4.82
C ALA A 17 20.16 -5.48 -3.38
N PHE A 18 19.80 -4.22 -3.10
CA PHE A 18 19.93 -3.63 -1.77
C PHE A 18 18.85 -4.06 -0.78
N ILE A 19 17.77 -4.72 -1.24
CA ILE A 19 16.72 -5.29 -0.37
C ILE A 19 16.84 -6.80 -0.17
N TYR A 20 17.92 -7.41 -0.68
CA TYR A 20 18.24 -8.83 -0.51
C TYR A 20 19.42 -8.99 0.45
N GLY A 21 19.18 -9.66 1.58
CA GLY A 21 20.17 -9.70 2.66
C GLY A 21 19.58 -9.96 4.04
N ASP A 22 20.48 -10.00 5.02
CA ASP A 22 20.11 -9.72 6.40
C ASP A 22 19.63 -8.26 6.54
N ARG A 23 18.86 -7.98 7.60
CA ARG A 23 18.25 -6.68 7.83
C ARG A 23 19.27 -5.54 7.92
N THR A 24 20.38 -5.76 8.61
CA THR A 24 21.40 -4.74 8.87
C THR A 24 22.11 -4.36 7.58
N THR A 25 22.50 -5.35 6.79
CA THR A 25 23.09 -5.14 5.47
C THR A 25 22.13 -4.42 4.52
N CYS A 26 20.87 -4.86 4.44
CA CYS A 26 19.88 -4.22 3.57
C CYS A 26 19.64 -2.76 4.00
N ARG A 27 19.51 -2.49 5.31
CA ARG A 27 19.35 -1.12 5.83
C ARG A 27 20.52 -0.22 5.46
N ARG A 28 21.76 -0.72 5.59
CA ARG A 28 22.98 0.04 5.23
C ARG A 28 23.03 0.32 3.73
N ARG A 29 22.74 -0.68 2.89
CA ARG A 29 22.72 -0.54 1.42
C ARG A 29 21.62 0.41 0.97
N MET A 30 20.40 0.27 1.51
CA MET A 30 19.27 1.15 1.24
C MET A 30 19.62 2.61 1.57
N LYS A 31 20.22 2.89 2.73
CA LYS A 31 20.66 4.26 3.09
C LYS A 31 21.68 4.84 2.12
N ALA A 32 22.61 4.01 1.65
CA ALA A 32 23.58 4.46 0.65
C ALA A 32 22.89 4.75 -0.70
N GLU A 33 21.93 3.90 -1.10
CA GLU A 33 21.14 4.09 -2.31
C GLU A 33 20.26 5.35 -2.22
N ALA A 34 19.63 5.61 -1.07
CA ALA A 34 18.83 6.80 -0.82
C ALA A 34 19.62 8.10 -1.03
N LYS A 35 20.86 8.16 -0.54
CA LYS A 35 21.75 9.31 -0.76
C LYS A 35 22.11 9.51 -2.25
N LYS A 36 22.32 8.40 -2.97
CA LYS A 36 22.60 8.43 -4.41
C LYS A 36 21.36 8.93 -5.17
N TRP A 37 20.18 8.42 -4.85
CA TRP A 37 18.91 8.84 -5.44
C TRP A 37 18.63 10.31 -5.16
N ALA A 38 18.87 10.76 -3.93
CA ALA A 38 18.69 12.14 -3.53
C ALA A 38 19.58 13.09 -4.35
N LYS A 39 20.84 12.73 -4.55
CA LYS A 39 21.77 13.49 -5.39
C LYS A 39 21.26 13.61 -6.83
N CYS A 40 20.91 12.50 -7.46
CA CYS A 40 20.38 12.51 -8.84
C CYS A 40 19.09 13.33 -8.95
N TYR A 41 18.22 13.24 -7.95
CA TYR A 41 16.97 13.99 -7.95
C TYR A 41 17.18 15.50 -7.81
N VAL A 42 18.12 15.94 -6.96
CA VAL A 42 18.50 17.35 -6.85
C VAL A 42 19.13 17.87 -8.15
N GLU A 43 19.94 17.05 -8.83
CA GLU A 43 20.64 17.45 -10.06
C GLU A 43 19.73 17.48 -11.30
N GLY A 44 18.75 16.58 -11.39
CA GLY A 44 17.99 16.38 -12.62
C GLY A 44 16.53 15.97 -12.48
N ARG A 45 15.96 15.97 -11.26
CA ARG A 45 14.60 15.47 -10.97
C ARG A 45 14.37 14.03 -11.45
N ASP A 46 15.41 13.20 -11.38
CA ASP A 46 15.38 11.81 -11.83
C ASP A 46 15.99 10.88 -10.77
N PHE A 47 15.76 9.58 -10.92
CA PHE A 47 16.28 8.53 -10.04
C PHE A 47 17.20 7.59 -10.83
N PRO A 48 18.32 7.16 -10.25
CA PRO A 48 19.25 6.29 -10.96
C PRO A 48 18.69 4.87 -11.03
N GLU A 49 18.98 4.17 -12.13
CA GLU A 49 18.56 2.77 -12.27
C GLU A 49 19.19 1.90 -11.17
N PRO A 50 18.38 1.14 -10.40
CA PRO A 50 18.90 0.30 -9.35
C PRO A 50 19.57 -0.95 -9.94
N LYS A 51 20.57 -1.50 -9.22
CA LYS A 51 21.08 -2.82 -9.54
C LYS A 51 20.00 -3.86 -9.24
N LEU A 52 19.50 -4.51 -10.28
CA LEU A 52 18.50 -5.56 -10.18
C LEU A 52 19.13 -6.95 -10.15
N ILE A 53 18.49 -7.87 -9.41
CA ILE A 53 18.84 -9.28 -9.36
C ILE A 53 17.58 -10.15 -9.47
N PRO A 54 17.68 -11.35 -10.05
CA PRO A 54 16.52 -12.22 -10.21
C PRO A 54 16.01 -12.73 -8.87
N ILE A 55 14.69 -12.82 -8.75
CA ILE A 55 13.97 -13.48 -7.65
C ILE A 55 13.31 -14.75 -8.21
N PRO A 56 13.64 -15.94 -7.68
CA PRO A 56 13.00 -17.18 -8.11
C PRO A 56 11.49 -17.19 -7.84
N PRO A 57 10.66 -17.80 -8.70
CA PRO A 57 9.26 -18.08 -8.39
C PRO A 57 9.12 -18.83 -7.06
N GLY A 58 8.08 -18.52 -6.29
CA GLY A 58 7.84 -19.07 -4.96
C GLY A 58 8.66 -18.42 -3.83
N SER A 59 9.52 -17.44 -4.15
CA SER A 59 10.28 -16.71 -3.13
C SER A 59 9.37 -16.01 -2.13
N VAL A 60 9.79 -16.00 -0.87
CA VAL A 60 9.11 -15.29 0.21
C VAL A 60 9.62 -13.85 0.28
N VAL A 61 8.70 -12.89 0.30
CA VAL A 61 8.98 -11.45 0.41
C VAL A 61 8.29 -10.85 1.63
N PHE A 62 9.01 -10.01 2.38
CA PHE A 62 8.46 -9.26 3.51
C PHE A 62 8.02 -7.88 3.05
N THR A 63 6.72 -7.61 3.10
CA THR A 63 6.12 -6.33 2.72
C THR A 63 5.89 -5.41 3.92
N GLU A 64 5.96 -5.95 5.14
CA GLU A 64 5.79 -5.21 6.39
C GLU A 64 6.99 -5.42 7.35
N GLU A 65 7.42 -4.35 8.04
CA GLU A 65 8.64 -4.39 8.87
C GLU A 65 8.45 -5.15 10.18
N SER A 66 7.36 -4.91 10.90
CA SER A 66 7.10 -5.49 12.21
C SER A 66 7.07 -7.02 12.15
N SER A 67 6.45 -7.56 11.11
CA SER A 67 6.35 -9.00 10.85
C SER A 67 7.71 -9.60 10.53
N ALA A 68 8.56 -8.85 9.82
CA ALA A 68 9.95 -9.22 9.62
C ALA A 68 10.78 -9.21 10.91
N HIS A 69 10.43 -8.41 11.94
CA HIS A 69 11.10 -8.44 13.25
C HIS A 69 10.56 -9.58 14.09
N PHE A 70 9.24 -9.74 14.20
CA PHE A 70 8.63 -10.81 14.97
C PHE A 70 9.17 -12.18 14.54
N ILE A 71 9.20 -12.45 13.24
CA ILE A 71 9.72 -13.73 12.72
C ILE A 71 11.23 -13.86 12.97
N ALA A 72 12.01 -12.78 12.84
CA ALA A 72 13.45 -12.81 13.10
C ALA A 72 13.79 -13.08 14.58
N ASP A 73 12.94 -12.62 15.49
CA ASP A 73 13.07 -12.84 16.93
C ASP A 73 12.50 -14.21 17.37
N GLY A 74 12.04 -15.02 16.41
CA GLY A 74 11.55 -16.38 16.65
C GLY A 74 10.08 -16.44 17.06
N PHE A 75 9.32 -15.34 16.94
CA PHE A 75 7.89 -15.37 17.14
C PHE A 75 7.21 -16.03 15.94
N SER A 76 6.55 -17.14 16.21
CA SER A 76 5.52 -17.73 15.35
C SER A 76 4.16 -17.36 15.92
N TYR A 77 3.23 -16.86 15.13
CA TYR A 77 1.85 -16.77 15.59
C TYR A 77 1.22 -18.15 15.37
N SER A 78 0.87 -18.81 16.47
CA SER A 78 -0.08 -19.91 16.45
C SER A 78 -1.46 -19.37 16.04
N SER A 79 -2.26 -20.17 15.34
CA SER A 79 -3.68 -19.88 15.08
C SER A 79 -4.52 -19.84 16.36
N ASP A 80 -3.96 -20.24 17.51
CA ASP A 80 -4.47 -19.90 18.83
C ASP A 80 -3.63 -18.77 19.45
N LEU A 81 -4.27 -17.70 19.91
CA LEU A 81 -3.61 -16.52 20.46
C LEU A 81 -3.02 -16.75 21.88
N SER A 82 -2.46 -17.92 22.17
CA SER A 82 -1.93 -18.22 23.52
C SER A 82 -0.65 -19.05 23.62
N THR A 83 0.02 -19.46 22.53
CA THR A 83 1.31 -20.16 22.69
C THR A 83 2.28 -19.89 21.56
N VAL A 84 3.42 -19.25 21.88
CA VAL A 84 4.56 -19.07 20.99
C VAL A 84 5.55 -20.20 21.26
N TRP A 85 5.75 -21.09 20.29
CA TRP A 85 6.84 -22.05 20.32
C TRP A 85 8.09 -21.39 19.76
N VAL A 86 9.08 -21.14 20.62
CA VAL A 86 10.43 -20.77 20.21
C VAL A 86 11.19 -22.06 20.01
N ASP A 87 11.30 -22.50 18.76
CA ASP A 87 12.16 -23.62 18.41
C ASP A 87 13.60 -23.09 18.28
N ASP A 88 14.47 -23.46 19.22
CA ASP A 88 15.83 -22.93 19.31
C ASP A 88 16.72 -23.37 18.12
N ASP A 89 16.41 -24.50 17.49
CA ASP A 89 17.13 -24.99 16.30
C ASP A 89 16.76 -24.20 15.03
N ALA A 90 15.57 -23.59 14.98
CA ALA A 90 15.14 -22.75 13.87
C ALA A 90 15.89 -21.40 13.80
N LYS A 91 16.59 -20.99 14.87
CA LYS A 91 17.37 -19.73 14.91
C LYS A 91 18.61 -19.76 14.00
N GLN A 92 19.12 -20.93 13.63
CA GLN A 92 20.30 -21.03 12.77
C GLN A 92 19.95 -21.07 11.27
N GLU A 93 18.90 -21.79 10.87
CA GLU A 93 18.49 -21.90 9.46
C GLU A 93 17.53 -20.80 8.97
N ARG A 94 16.86 -20.05 9.86
CA ARG A 94 15.94 -18.94 9.46
C ARG A 94 16.61 -17.56 9.34
N ARG A 95 17.90 -17.45 9.64
CA ARG A 95 18.72 -16.24 9.40
C ARG A 95 19.10 -16.05 7.93
N HIS A 96 18.64 -16.94 7.05
CA HIS A 96 18.94 -16.93 5.63
C HIS A 96 18.40 -15.67 4.95
N VAL A 97 19.19 -15.17 4.00
CA VAL A 97 18.96 -14.02 3.14
C VAL A 97 17.49 -13.88 2.70
N GLN A 98 16.86 -12.74 2.98
CA GLN A 98 15.43 -12.50 2.70
C GLN A 98 15.24 -11.31 1.77
N TRP A 99 14.10 -11.27 1.09
CA TRP A 99 13.62 -10.11 0.34
C TRP A 99 12.81 -9.20 1.24
N ARG A 100 13.26 -7.95 1.41
CA ARG A 100 12.69 -6.99 2.38
C ARG A 100 12.07 -5.80 1.66
N VAL A 101 10.95 -6.04 0.97
CA VAL A 101 10.21 -5.04 0.18
C VAL A 101 9.82 -3.82 1.00
N TYR A 102 9.48 -3.99 2.29
CA TYR A 102 9.17 -2.87 3.20
C TYR A 102 10.28 -1.80 3.28
N MET A 103 11.53 -2.13 2.93
CA MET A 103 12.63 -1.16 2.89
C MET A 103 12.52 -0.13 1.76
N LEU A 104 11.70 -0.38 0.74
CA LEU A 104 11.48 0.55 -0.36
C LEU A 104 10.65 1.77 0.07
N CYS A 105 9.68 1.60 0.98
CA CYS A 105 9.03 2.71 1.67
C CYS A 105 10.06 3.60 2.38
N LYS A 106 11.04 2.99 3.08
CA LYS A 106 12.15 3.72 3.73
C LYS A 106 13.07 4.40 2.72
N LEU A 107 13.36 3.77 1.58
CA LEU A 107 14.14 4.38 0.51
C LEU A 107 13.51 5.70 0.07
N ARG A 108 12.19 5.73 -0.16
CA ARG A 108 11.48 6.96 -0.53
C ARG A 108 11.63 8.05 0.53
N PHE A 109 11.41 7.71 1.80
CA PHE A 109 11.54 8.66 2.92
C PHE A 109 12.97 9.21 3.04
N ASP A 110 13.97 8.33 3.13
CA ASP A 110 15.38 8.71 3.28
C ASP A 110 15.88 9.49 2.05
N THR A 111 15.36 9.19 0.85
CA THR A 111 15.68 9.95 -0.38
C THR A 111 15.11 11.36 -0.32
N SER A 112 13.83 11.51 0.05
CA SER A 112 13.18 12.82 0.18
C SER A 112 13.86 13.68 1.25
N GLU A 113 14.25 13.08 2.37
CA GLU A 113 14.97 13.77 3.46
C GLU A 113 16.37 14.20 3.00
N ALA A 114 17.14 13.28 2.41
CA ALA A 114 18.50 13.59 1.95
C ALA A 114 18.55 14.59 0.79
N ALA A 115 17.49 14.65 -0.03
CA ALA A 115 17.34 15.66 -1.09
C ALA A 115 16.87 17.02 -0.56
N GLY A 116 16.51 17.12 0.72
CA GLY A 116 15.99 18.35 1.31
C GLY A 116 14.66 18.81 0.69
N VAL A 117 13.82 17.85 0.26
CA VAL A 117 12.54 18.18 -0.41
C VAL A 117 11.64 18.95 0.55
N PRO A 118 11.31 20.22 0.24
CA PRO A 118 10.47 21.04 1.11
C PRO A 118 9.01 20.55 1.08
N PHE A 119 8.21 20.99 2.05
CA PHE A 119 6.86 20.45 2.26
C PHE A 119 5.97 20.59 1.02
N GLU A 120 6.02 21.75 0.37
CA GLU A 120 5.28 22.12 -0.83
C GLU A 120 5.65 21.28 -2.06
N GLU A 121 6.86 20.69 -2.10
CA GLU A 121 7.31 19.85 -3.21
C GLU A 121 7.11 18.35 -2.96
N ARG A 122 6.61 17.95 -1.78
CA ARG A 122 6.45 16.53 -1.43
C ARG A 122 5.52 15.79 -2.39
N PHE A 123 4.50 16.46 -2.90
CA PHE A 123 3.58 15.86 -3.87
C PHE A 123 4.28 15.58 -5.19
N THR A 124 4.98 16.57 -5.75
CA THR A 124 5.79 16.45 -6.96
C THR A 124 6.83 15.33 -6.81
N PHE A 125 7.62 15.33 -5.73
CA PHE A 125 8.59 14.27 -5.46
C PHE A 125 7.95 12.89 -5.43
N ARG A 126 6.80 12.73 -4.76
CA ARG A 126 6.09 11.44 -4.69
C ARG A 126 5.60 10.99 -6.04
N ARG A 127 5.02 11.90 -6.84
CA ARG A 127 4.57 11.59 -8.20
C ARG A 127 5.74 11.13 -9.07
N ASP A 128 6.85 11.86 -9.03
CA ASP A 128 8.03 11.53 -9.83
C ASP A 128 8.64 10.19 -9.38
N TYR A 129 8.72 9.95 -8.06
CA TYR A 129 9.14 8.68 -7.48
C TYR A 129 8.23 7.52 -7.93
N LEU A 130 6.90 7.68 -7.80
CA LEU A 130 5.92 6.67 -8.20
C LEU A 130 6.04 6.36 -9.69
N SER A 131 6.12 7.39 -10.53
CA SER A 131 6.31 7.26 -11.98
C SER A 131 7.57 6.43 -12.29
N PHE A 132 8.67 6.70 -11.59
CA PHE A 132 9.92 5.96 -11.77
C PHE A 132 9.84 4.51 -11.31
N VAL A 133 9.39 4.25 -10.07
CA VAL A 133 9.42 2.91 -9.48
C VAL A 133 8.35 1.98 -10.04
N CYS A 134 7.16 2.50 -10.40
CA CYS A 134 6.08 1.70 -10.98
C CYS A 134 6.38 1.20 -12.41
N ARG A 135 7.52 1.57 -12.99
CA ARG A 135 8.08 0.90 -14.19
C ARG A 135 8.53 -0.54 -13.89
N TYR A 136 8.64 -0.91 -12.61
CA TYR A 136 9.14 -2.19 -12.16
C TYR A 136 8.14 -2.97 -11.30
N PRO A 137 8.13 -4.31 -11.35
CA PRO A 137 7.30 -5.15 -10.49
C PRO A 137 7.49 -4.87 -8.99
N TRP A 138 8.73 -4.69 -8.53
CA TRP A 138 9.01 -4.41 -7.12
C TRP A 138 8.47 -3.05 -6.67
N GLY A 139 8.44 -2.05 -7.56
CA GLY A 139 7.90 -0.74 -7.26
C GLY A 139 6.37 -0.77 -7.25
N ALA A 140 5.76 -1.50 -8.18
CA ALA A 140 4.32 -1.75 -8.16
C ALA A 140 3.87 -2.46 -6.87
N LEU A 141 4.57 -3.53 -6.46
CA LEU A 141 4.29 -4.22 -5.20
C LEU A 141 4.46 -3.28 -4.00
N SER A 142 5.62 -2.61 -3.89
CA SER A 142 5.92 -1.74 -2.75
C SER A 142 4.88 -0.64 -2.58
N THR A 143 4.52 0.03 -3.68
CA THR A 143 3.62 1.19 -3.64
C THR A 143 2.18 0.81 -3.39
N ALA A 144 1.75 -0.38 -3.84
CA ALA A 144 0.43 -0.92 -3.51
C ALA A 144 0.29 -1.33 -2.04
N THR A 145 1.38 -1.72 -1.38
CA THR A 145 1.38 -2.12 0.04
C THR A 145 1.69 -0.97 1.01
N GLU A 146 2.00 0.22 0.51
CA GLU A 146 2.49 1.32 1.36
C GLU A 146 1.34 2.11 1.99
N ARG A 147 1.10 1.90 3.28
CA ARG A 147 0.02 2.58 4.03
C ARG A 147 0.24 4.08 4.26
N CYS A 148 1.48 4.56 4.18
CA CYS A 148 1.86 5.93 4.53
C CYS A 148 1.94 6.88 3.33
N LEU A 149 1.47 6.46 2.16
CA LEU A 149 1.39 7.33 0.99
C LEU A 149 0.15 8.20 1.02
N PHE A 150 0.22 9.36 0.36
CA PHE A 150 -0.99 10.09 -0.02
C PHE A 150 -1.72 9.25 -1.07
N ASN A 151 -3.00 8.99 -0.86
CA ASN A 151 -3.84 8.14 -1.67
C ASN A 151 -4.90 8.97 -2.37
N SER A 152 -4.51 10.10 -2.98
CA SER A 152 -5.38 10.76 -3.97
C SER A 152 -5.67 9.81 -5.13
N ILE A 153 -6.73 10.09 -5.88
CA ILE A 153 -7.03 9.37 -7.13
C ILE A 153 -5.83 9.42 -8.09
N GLU A 154 -5.23 10.59 -8.27
CA GLU A 154 -4.06 10.80 -9.15
C GLU A 154 -2.89 9.86 -8.81
N LEU A 155 -2.61 9.66 -7.53
CA LEU A 155 -1.49 8.82 -7.09
C LEU A 155 -1.87 7.34 -6.96
N THR A 156 -3.15 7.03 -6.79
CA THR A 156 -3.66 5.65 -6.65
C THR A 156 -3.76 4.96 -8.00
N LEU A 157 -4.20 5.66 -9.05
CA LEU A 157 -4.37 5.08 -10.38
C LEU A 157 -3.08 4.40 -10.91
N PRO A 158 -1.90 5.05 -10.91
CA PRO A 158 -0.66 4.42 -11.38
C PRO A 158 -0.23 3.21 -10.55
N ARG A 159 -0.65 3.12 -9.28
CA ARG A 159 -0.32 1.97 -8.41
C ARG A 159 -1.13 0.76 -8.79
N ILE A 160 -2.45 0.94 -8.95
CA ILE A 160 -3.35 -0.12 -9.41
C ILE A 160 -2.93 -0.56 -10.82
N GLU A 161 -2.62 0.38 -11.71
CA GLU A 161 -2.13 0.08 -13.04
C GLU A 161 -0.83 -0.75 -13.01
N GLY A 162 0.15 -0.34 -12.20
CA GLY A 162 1.41 -1.06 -12.03
C GLY A 162 1.21 -2.50 -11.53
N VAL A 163 0.34 -2.68 -10.52
CA VAL A 163 -0.03 -4.01 -10.01
C VAL A 163 -0.66 -4.87 -11.11
N LEU A 164 -1.64 -4.33 -11.85
CA LEU A 164 -2.32 -5.06 -12.92
C LEU A 164 -1.38 -5.43 -14.06
N ARG A 165 -0.43 -4.54 -14.37
CA ARG A 165 0.61 -4.73 -15.41
C ARG A 165 1.55 -5.88 -15.06
N PHE A 166 1.97 -5.97 -13.80
CA PHE A 166 2.93 -6.98 -13.34
C PHE A 166 2.30 -8.17 -12.61
N TRP A 167 0.97 -8.28 -12.63
CA TRP A 167 0.22 -9.25 -11.84
C TRP A 167 0.77 -10.67 -11.96
N ASP A 168 0.91 -11.19 -13.17
CA ASP A 168 1.30 -12.59 -13.40
C ASP A 168 2.73 -12.87 -12.90
N ALA A 169 3.62 -11.87 -12.94
CA ALA A 169 4.97 -12.01 -12.41
C ALA A 169 4.96 -11.95 -10.87
N LEU A 170 4.20 -11.02 -10.28
CA LEU A 170 4.08 -10.84 -8.83
C LEU A 170 3.33 -11.99 -8.14
N ASP A 171 2.36 -12.61 -8.81
CA ASP A 171 1.56 -13.72 -8.27
C ASP A 171 2.38 -15.01 -8.06
N THR A 172 3.60 -15.05 -8.57
CA THR A 172 4.57 -16.11 -8.26
C THR A 172 5.15 -16.02 -6.85
N LEU A 173 5.00 -14.89 -6.16
CA LEU A 173 5.58 -14.64 -4.84
C LEU A 173 4.71 -15.19 -3.70
N LYS A 174 5.35 -15.43 -2.56
CA LYS A 174 4.68 -15.58 -1.26
C LYS A 174 4.99 -14.37 -0.40
N CYS A 175 3.97 -13.74 0.16
CA CYS A 175 4.12 -12.49 0.89
C CYS A 175 3.93 -12.70 2.38
N ILE A 176 4.81 -12.12 3.18
CA ILE A 176 4.63 -11.97 4.63
C ILE A 176 4.41 -10.48 4.88
N ASP A 177 3.19 -10.16 5.28
CA ASP A 177 2.75 -8.83 5.68
C ASP A 177 2.36 -8.86 7.16
N VAL A 178 1.34 -8.12 7.59
CA VAL A 178 0.76 -8.21 8.95
C VAL A 178 0.23 -9.60 9.31
N PHE A 179 0.09 -10.48 8.33
CA PHE A 179 -0.28 -11.87 8.55
C PHE A 179 0.96 -12.68 8.93
N PRO A 180 0.84 -13.56 9.92
CA PRO A 180 1.99 -14.25 10.48
C PRO A 180 2.44 -15.49 9.69
N HIS A 181 1.77 -15.78 8.59
CA HIS A 181 2.09 -16.84 7.66
C HIS A 181 2.18 -16.28 6.25
N PRO A 182 2.95 -16.91 5.35
CA PRO A 182 2.98 -16.51 3.95
C PRO A 182 1.59 -16.60 3.34
N ILE A 183 1.17 -15.55 2.65
CA ILE A 183 -0.06 -15.48 1.84
C ILE A 183 0.29 -15.33 0.36
N SER A 184 -0.69 -15.59 -0.51
CA SER A 184 -0.56 -15.28 -1.94
C SER A 184 -0.54 -13.77 -2.19
N PHE A 185 0.02 -13.37 -3.32
CA PHE A 185 -0.07 -11.99 -3.80
C PHE A 185 -1.53 -11.55 -3.97
N THR A 186 -2.39 -12.43 -4.48
CA THR A 186 -3.83 -12.18 -4.63
C THR A 186 -4.49 -11.84 -3.29
N GLU A 187 -4.25 -12.62 -2.23
CA GLU A 187 -4.75 -12.34 -0.88
C GLU A 187 -4.20 -11.01 -0.33
N LEU A 188 -2.92 -10.72 -0.58
CA LEU A 188 -2.30 -9.45 -0.19
C LEU A 188 -2.99 -8.25 -0.87
N MET A 189 -3.29 -8.36 -2.18
CA MET A 189 -3.97 -7.30 -2.93
C MET A 189 -5.42 -7.11 -2.49
N VAL A 190 -6.13 -8.18 -2.11
CA VAL A 190 -7.45 -8.04 -1.46
C VAL A 190 -7.30 -7.20 -0.20
N PHE A 191 -6.39 -7.55 0.70
CA PHE A 191 -6.20 -6.83 1.96
C PHE A 191 -5.84 -5.34 1.77
N TYR A 192 -4.93 -5.01 0.85
CA TYR A 192 -4.51 -3.61 0.65
C TYR A 192 -5.47 -2.77 -0.19
N LEU A 193 -6.16 -3.39 -1.16
CA LEU A 193 -6.90 -2.66 -2.19
C LEU A 193 -8.42 -2.88 -2.14
N GLU A 194 -8.94 -3.64 -1.17
CA GLU A 194 -10.39 -3.84 -1.01
C GLU A 194 -11.16 -2.53 -0.82
N GLY A 195 -10.58 -1.53 -0.16
CA GLY A 195 -11.23 -0.23 0.02
C GLY A 195 -11.50 0.46 -1.31
N HIS A 196 -10.54 0.40 -2.24
CA HIS A 196 -10.70 0.94 -3.59
C HIS A 196 -11.79 0.21 -4.34
N VAL A 197 -11.83 -1.13 -4.27
CA VAL A 197 -12.91 -1.92 -4.86
C VAL A 197 -14.26 -1.57 -4.25
N GLY A 198 -14.36 -1.50 -2.92
CA GLY A 198 -15.61 -1.22 -2.22
C GLY A 198 -16.19 0.18 -2.47
N MET A 199 -15.36 1.14 -2.89
CA MET A 199 -15.81 2.48 -3.29
C MET A 199 -16.19 2.56 -4.77
N TRP A 200 -15.42 1.89 -5.63
CA TRP A 200 -15.48 2.11 -7.07
C TRP A 200 -16.20 1.01 -7.85
N VAL A 201 -16.46 -0.16 -7.26
CA VAL A 201 -17.11 -1.31 -7.92
C VAL A 201 -18.46 -1.59 -7.25
N ASP A 202 -19.55 -1.37 -7.98
CA ASP A 202 -20.91 -1.49 -7.41
C ASP A 202 -21.32 -2.96 -7.19
N HIS A 203 -20.80 -3.86 -8.04
CA HIS A 203 -21.05 -5.30 -7.99
C HIS A 203 -19.72 -6.07 -8.13
N PRO A 204 -18.95 -6.21 -7.04
CA PRO A 204 -17.68 -6.94 -7.07
C PRO A 204 -17.87 -8.38 -7.52
N THR A 205 -16.97 -8.86 -8.36
CA THR A 205 -16.99 -10.21 -8.91
C THR A 205 -16.29 -11.23 -8.03
N TRP A 206 -15.64 -10.77 -6.95
CA TRP A 206 -14.71 -11.54 -6.11
C TRP A 206 -13.45 -12.00 -6.85
N ASN A 207 -13.26 -11.53 -8.07
CA ASN A 207 -12.00 -11.60 -8.78
C ASN A 207 -11.31 -10.23 -8.64
N ILE A 208 -10.45 -10.12 -7.63
CA ILE A 208 -9.79 -8.86 -7.29
C ILE A 208 -9.07 -8.22 -8.49
N ARG A 209 -8.50 -9.00 -9.41
CA ARG A 209 -7.83 -8.46 -10.61
C ARG A 209 -8.81 -7.79 -11.57
N LEU A 210 -10.00 -8.37 -11.75
CA LEU A 210 -11.05 -7.79 -12.59
C LEU A 210 -11.71 -6.58 -11.91
N ASP A 211 -11.96 -6.69 -10.61
CA ASP A 211 -12.56 -5.63 -9.81
C ASP A 211 -11.63 -4.40 -9.76
N LEU A 212 -10.31 -4.60 -9.66
CA LEU A 212 -9.32 -3.52 -9.71
C LEU A 212 -9.27 -2.80 -11.07
N ARG A 213 -9.43 -3.51 -12.20
CA ARG A 213 -9.56 -2.83 -13.51
C ARG A 213 -10.79 -1.94 -13.53
N THR A 214 -11.93 -2.48 -13.08
CA THR A 214 -13.18 -1.74 -13.02
C THR A 214 -13.06 -0.52 -12.11
N ALA A 215 -12.42 -0.67 -10.95
CA ALA A 215 -12.16 0.41 -10.01
C ALA A 215 -11.30 1.50 -10.66
N MET A 216 -10.20 1.13 -11.32
CA MET A 216 -9.28 2.05 -11.99
C MET A 216 -9.97 2.83 -13.12
N GLU A 217 -10.72 2.15 -13.99
CA GLU A 217 -11.46 2.77 -15.09
C GLU A 217 -12.48 3.80 -14.58
N ARG A 218 -13.25 3.43 -13.55
CA ARG A 218 -14.27 4.33 -12.98
C ARG A 218 -13.66 5.50 -12.22
N MET A 219 -12.62 5.24 -11.44
CA MET A 219 -11.88 6.27 -10.71
C MET A 219 -11.29 7.31 -11.68
N GLY A 220 -10.71 6.86 -12.80
CA GLY A 220 -10.12 7.76 -13.80
C GLY A 220 -11.13 8.55 -14.65
N ALA A 221 -12.39 8.10 -14.72
CA ALA A 221 -13.44 8.76 -15.49
C ALA A 221 -14.42 9.59 -14.64
N ALA A 222 -14.26 9.57 -13.30
CA ALA A 222 -15.22 10.18 -12.39
C ALA A 222 -15.14 11.71 -12.40
N SER A 223 -16.29 12.37 -12.41
CA SER A 223 -16.39 13.81 -12.10
C SER A 223 -16.25 14.07 -10.60
N GLU A 224 -16.01 15.33 -10.22
CA GLU A 224 -15.97 15.74 -8.80
C GLU A 224 -17.26 15.37 -8.05
N ASP A 225 -18.44 15.61 -8.67
CA ASP A 225 -19.73 15.23 -8.09
C ASP A 225 -19.84 13.71 -7.88
N GLN A 226 -19.37 12.90 -8.84
CA GLN A 226 -19.38 11.45 -8.72
C GLN A 226 -18.41 10.94 -7.65
N ILE A 227 -17.25 11.57 -7.51
CA ILE A 227 -16.28 11.28 -6.43
C ILE A 227 -16.95 11.55 -5.08
N TRP A 228 -17.60 12.72 -4.94
CA TRP A 228 -18.30 13.11 -3.72
C TRP A 228 -19.41 12.11 -3.35
N ASP A 229 -20.31 11.81 -4.30
CA ASP A 229 -21.42 10.90 -4.06
C ASP A 229 -20.95 9.50 -3.67
N ARG A 230 -19.91 8.98 -4.33
CA ARG A 230 -19.31 7.68 -4.00
C ARG A 230 -18.64 7.71 -2.63
N LEU A 231 -17.93 8.79 -2.28
CA LEU A 231 -17.25 8.91 -1.00
C LEU A 231 -18.28 8.91 0.15
N VAL A 232 -19.31 9.74 0.05
CA VAL A 232 -20.37 9.81 1.06
C VAL A 232 -21.08 8.46 1.21
N LYS A 233 -21.45 7.83 0.08
CA LYS A 233 -22.05 6.49 0.09
C LYS A 233 -21.11 5.48 0.77
N ARG A 234 -19.84 5.45 0.37
CA ARG A 234 -18.86 4.50 0.91
C ARG A 234 -18.67 4.67 2.41
N LEU A 235 -18.56 5.90 2.90
CA LEU A 235 -18.42 6.14 4.33
C LEU A 235 -19.65 5.66 5.11
N ARG A 236 -20.86 5.85 4.58
CA ARG A 236 -22.08 5.29 5.19
C ARG A 236 -22.07 3.76 5.22
N ASP A 237 -21.70 3.12 4.11
CA ASP A 237 -21.55 1.66 4.04
C ASP A 237 -20.51 1.16 5.06
N CYS A 238 -19.41 1.91 5.25
CA CYS A 238 -18.40 1.59 6.27
C CYS A 238 -18.92 1.72 7.71
N VAL A 239 -19.85 2.65 8.00
CA VAL A 239 -20.47 2.74 9.33
C VAL A 239 -21.25 1.46 9.69
N ASP A 240 -21.86 0.80 8.70
CA ASP A 240 -22.56 -0.46 8.91
C ASP A 240 -21.62 -1.64 9.20
N ILE A 241 -20.44 -1.62 8.58
CA ILE A 241 -19.44 -2.68 8.68
C ILE A 241 -18.63 -2.56 9.97
N GLU A 242 -18.24 -1.33 10.34
CA GLU A 242 -17.33 -1.10 11.47
C GLU A 242 -18.04 -1.34 12.80
N LYS A 243 -17.58 -2.35 13.53
CA LYS A 243 -18.25 -2.83 14.74
C LYS A 243 -17.93 -1.98 15.95
N ASP A 244 -16.81 -1.28 15.93
CA ASP A 244 -16.30 -0.55 17.09
C ASP A 244 -16.84 0.88 17.19
N LEU A 245 -17.57 1.38 16.18
CA LEU A 245 -18.24 2.68 16.21
C LEU A 245 -19.42 2.66 17.21
N GLN A 246 -19.40 3.62 18.14
CA GLN A 246 -20.39 3.68 19.22
C GLN A 246 -21.67 4.41 18.81
N HIS A 247 -21.58 5.42 17.95
CA HIS A 247 -22.69 6.34 17.64
C HIS A 247 -23.15 6.22 16.17
N ARG A 248 -23.40 4.99 15.70
CA ARG A 248 -23.67 4.70 14.28
C ARG A 248 -24.89 5.42 13.71
N ASP A 249 -25.99 5.52 14.46
CA ASP A 249 -27.20 6.20 14.00
C ASP A 249 -26.96 7.72 13.82
N TRP A 250 -26.14 8.31 14.69
CA TRP A 250 -25.72 9.69 14.55
C TRP A 250 -24.80 9.88 13.34
N LEU A 251 -23.81 9.00 13.14
CA LEU A 251 -22.92 9.06 11.97
C LEU A 251 -23.68 9.00 10.64
N LYS A 252 -24.79 8.25 10.59
CA LYS A 252 -25.65 8.15 9.39
C LYS A 252 -26.64 9.30 9.24
N SER A 253 -26.76 10.17 10.24
CA SER A 253 -27.70 11.29 10.18
C SER A 253 -27.33 12.24 9.05
N PRO A 254 -28.32 12.80 8.31
CA PRO A 254 -28.05 13.70 7.19
C PRO A 254 -27.15 14.88 7.60
N GLY A 255 -26.09 15.13 6.82
CA GLY A 255 -25.19 16.26 7.01
C GLY A 255 -24.04 16.04 8.00
N VAL A 256 -24.02 14.93 8.75
CA VAL A 256 -22.94 14.64 9.72
C VAL A 256 -21.64 14.29 8.98
N ILE A 257 -21.67 13.28 8.10
CA ILE A 257 -20.51 12.90 7.28
C ILE A 257 -20.15 14.04 6.31
N GLU A 258 -21.14 14.61 5.62
CA GLU A 258 -20.92 15.68 4.64
C GLU A 258 -20.31 16.93 5.27
N GLY A 259 -20.81 17.35 6.43
CA GLY A 259 -20.28 18.50 7.15
C GLY A 259 -18.83 18.32 7.57
N GLU A 260 -18.46 17.12 8.04
CA GLU A 260 -17.08 16.81 8.40
C GLU A 260 -16.17 16.72 7.16
N LEU A 261 -16.66 16.16 6.05
CA LEU A 261 -15.92 16.13 4.78
C LEU A 261 -15.63 17.54 4.26
N ILE A 262 -16.60 18.47 4.31
CA ILE A 262 -16.39 19.88 3.95
C ILE A 262 -15.32 20.51 4.84
N ALA A 263 -15.34 20.20 6.15
CA ALA A 263 -14.32 20.69 7.08
C ALA A 263 -12.92 20.12 6.75
N TYR A 264 -12.83 18.85 6.35
CA TYR A 264 -11.57 18.23 5.90
C TYR A 264 -11.07 18.84 4.59
N GLN A 265 -11.94 19.04 3.61
CA GLN A 265 -11.59 19.68 2.35
C GLN A 265 -10.96 21.07 2.58
N LYS A 266 -11.47 21.83 3.55
CA LYS A 266 -10.97 23.17 3.89
C LYS A 266 -9.68 23.17 4.71
N ASN A 267 -9.58 22.30 5.72
CA ASN A 267 -8.54 22.41 6.75
C ASN A 267 -7.50 21.27 6.72
N ARG A 268 -7.78 20.18 6.00
CA ARG A 268 -6.99 18.94 5.95
C ARG A 268 -7.07 18.30 4.57
N TYR A 269 -6.79 19.10 3.54
CA TYR A 269 -7.00 18.72 2.14
C TYR A 269 -6.25 17.43 1.75
N ASP A 270 -5.05 17.22 2.29
CA ASP A 270 -4.28 15.99 2.09
C ASP A 270 -5.01 14.74 2.63
N THR A 271 -5.59 14.85 3.82
CA THR A 271 -6.38 13.78 4.44
C THR A 271 -7.71 13.58 3.69
N TYR A 272 -8.30 14.65 3.16
CA TYR A 272 -9.48 14.55 2.30
C TYR A 272 -9.18 13.75 1.03
N GLU A 273 -8.08 14.05 0.35
CA GLU A 273 -7.64 13.32 -0.85
C GLU A 273 -7.39 11.83 -0.59
N ASP A 274 -6.88 11.45 0.59
CA ASP A 274 -6.72 10.03 0.94
C ASP A 274 -8.05 9.26 0.98
N LEU A 275 -9.16 9.95 1.28
CA LEU A 275 -10.49 9.35 1.33
C LEU A 275 -11.06 9.14 -0.08
N THR A 276 -10.75 10.02 -1.03
CA THR A 276 -11.38 10.04 -2.37
C THR A 276 -11.01 8.83 -3.22
N SER A 277 -9.85 8.21 -3.01
CA SER A 277 -9.50 6.98 -3.73
C SER A 277 -10.16 5.73 -3.16
N GLY A 278 -10.69 5.78 -1.94
CA GLY A 278 -11.27 4.62 -1.27
C GLY A 278 -10.33 3.92 -0.29
N GLN A 279 -9.24 4.54 0.16
CA GLN A 279 -8.30 3.87 1.06
C GLN A 279 -8.95 3.55 2.42
N LEU A 280 -9.04 2.25 2.75
CA LEU A 280 -9.86 1.77 3.86
C LEU A 280 -9.41 2.29 5.24
N HIS A 281 -8.09 2.38 5.47
CA HIS A 281 -7.54 2.85 6.75
C HIS A 281 -7.85 4.33 7.01
N ALA A 282 -7.80 5.17 5.97
CA ALA A 282 -8.15 6.58 6.02
C ALA A 282 -9.65 6.75 6.31
N GLN A 283 -10.50 5.95 5.64
CA GLN A 283 -11.94 5.93 5.90
C GLN A 283 -12.27 5.50 7.33
N GLY A 284 -11.67 4.42 7.83
CA GLY A 284 -11.83 3.98 9.21
C GLY A 284 -11.37 5.05 10.20
N SER A 285 -10.18 5.63 9.98
CA SER A 285 -9.64 6.70 10.83
C SER A 285 -10.53 7.95 10.84
N PHE A 286 -11.09 8.32 9.70
CA PHE A 286 -12.06 9.41 9.59
C PHE A 286 -13.31 9.13 10.42
N LEU A 287 -13.92 7.95 10.27
CA LEU A 287 -15.12 7.58 11.00
C LEU A 287 -14.88 7.49 12.51
N THR A 288 -13.76 6.88 12.95
CA THR A 288 -13.40 6.85 14.38
C THR A 288 -13.17 8.25 14.95
N ALA A 289 -12.53 9.15 14.20
CA ALA A 289 -12.33 10.52 14.64
C ALA A 289 -13.66 11.28 14.73
N LEU A 290 -14.58 11.05 13.79
CA LEU A 290 -15.91 11.66 13.78
C LEU A 290 -16.78 11.11 14.92
N ASP A 291 -16.79 9.81 15.17
CA ASP A 291 -17.52 9.15 16.27
C ASP A 291 -17.19 9.76 17.64
N ARG A 292 -15.93 10.16 17.84
CA ARG A 292 -15.47 10.84 19.07
C ARG A 292 -16.00 12.26 19.24
N LYS A 293 -16.51 12.89 18.17
CA LYS A 293 -17.12 14.24 18.22
C LYS A 293 -18.62 14.19 18.55
N TYR A 294 -19.17 13.00 18.85
CA TYR A 294 -20.58 12.87 19.16
C TYR A 294 -21.00 13.86 20.27
N PRO A 295 -21.99 14.74 20.05
CA PRO A 295 -22.35 15.79 21.00
C PRO A 295 -22.88 15.27 22.36
N GLY A 296 -23.31 14.01 22.42
CA GLY A 296 -23.75 13.36 23.66
C GLY A 296 -22.63 12.70 24.46
N ALA A 297 -21.37 12.76 24.00
CA ALA A 297 -20.23 12.33 24.79
C ALA A 297 -19.98 13.37 25.91
N VAL A 298 -20.43 13.05 27.12
CA VAL A 298 -20.04 13.79 28.32
C VAL A 298 -18.55 13.50 28.57
N HIS A 299 -17.69 14.50 28.33
CA HIS A 299 -16.28 14.46 28.71
C HIS A 299 -16.08 14.75 30.20
#